data_AF-A0A7S3JU34-F1
#
_entry.id   AF-A0A7S3JU34-F1
#
_cell.length_a   1.000
_cell.length_b   1.000
_cell.length_c   1.000
_cell.angle_alpha   90.00
_cell.angle_beta   90.00
_cell.angle_gamma   90.00
#
_symmetry.space_group_name_H-M   'P 1'
#
loop_
_entity.id
_entity.type
_entity.pdbx_description
1 polymer ?
#
loop_
_entity_poly.entity_id
_entity_poly.type
_entity_poly.pdbx_seq_one_letter_code
_entity_poly.pdbx_strand_id
1 'polypeptide(L)'
;MHAYALIPWFIMVCNMCMGFVPLPFNMATPPLVKSLRSSLEMGDAIAKLQALSAFLQKLRNDDEVIDIKETLEVIEGLYDYSPKPFSIGDEISNEAGQNEGSAKILSFVKLAGVEDLDITLRCFGSAYKDVLADPEGESHQNIRALMKLGLDAIEFPQGVALSPRQAQGDMPS
;
A
#
# COMPACT_ATOMS: atom_id res chain seq x y z
N MET A 1 46.23 15.90 -50.60
CA MET A 1 47.43 16.48 -49.97
C MET A 1 47.10 17.90 -49.53
N HIS A 2 46.81 18.09 -48.25
CA HIS A 2 47.03 19.31 -47.48
C HIS A 2 47.10 18.84 -46.02
N ALA A 3 48.23 19.14 -45.37
CA ALA A 3 48.56 18.78 -44.00
C ALA A 3 48.20 19.91 -43.03
N TYR A 4 48.59 19.73 -41.76
CA TYR A 4 48.53 20.67 -40.62
C TYR A 4 47.19 20.66 -39.87
N ALA A 5 47.12 20.58 -38.53
CA ALA A 5 48.10 20.32 -37.49
C ALA A 5 47.31 19.97 -36.21
N LEU A 6 47.91 19.12 -35.37
CA LEU A 6 47.45 18.76 -34.03
C LEU A 6 47.51 19.98 -33.10
N ILE A 7 46.44 20.21 -32.33
CA ILE A 7 46.51 20.93 -31.04
C ILE A 7 45.68 20.13 -30.02
N PRO A 8 46.29 19.61 -28.94
CA PRO A 8 45.62 18.81 -27.93
C PRO A 8 44.86 19.68 -26.94
N TRP A 9 43.56 19.45 -26.78
CA TRP A 9 42.77 19.96 -25.66
C TRP A 9 43.00 19.09 -24.43
N PHE A 10 44.04 19.42 -23.67
CA PHE A 10 44.14 19.06 -22.27
C PHE A 10 44.66 20.27 -21.49
N ILE A 11 43.72 21.08 -20.98
CA ILE A 11 43.99 22.00 -19.88
C ILE A 11 42.90 21.79 -18.83
N MET A 12 43.30 20.97 -17.84
CA MET A 12 43.27 21.34 -16.44
C MET A 12 41.89 21.57 -15.82
N VAL A 13 41.39 20.49 -15.21
CA VAL A 13 40.56 20.53 -14.01
C VAL A 13 41.21 21.50 -13.03
N CYS A 14 40.67 22.71 -12.92
CA CYS A 14 41.02 23.65 -11.88
C CYS A 14 39.85 23.72 -10.91
N ASN A 15 40.06 23.05 -9.79
CA ASN A 15 39.25 23.07 -8.58
C ASN A 15 39.32 24.48 -7.98
N MET A 16 38.37 25.35 -8.34
CA MET A 16 38.14 26.62 -7.66
C MET A 16 36.63 26.81 -7.49
N CYS A 17 36.19 26.60 -6.25
CA CYS A 17 34.98 27.12 -5.62
C CYS A 17 34.02 27.89 -6.53
N MET A 18 33.24 27.20 -7.35
CA MET A 18 31.97 27.77 -7.80
C MET A 18 31.00 27.61 -6.64
N GLY A 19 30.84 28.70 -5.89
CA GLY A 19 29.68 28.88 -5.03
C GLY A 19 28.45 28.56 -5.87
N PHE A 20 27.78 27.48 -5.50
CA PHE A 20 26.46 27.15 -5.98
C PHE A 20 25.58 28.34 -5.56
N VAL A 21 25.40 29.31 -6.45
CA VAL A 21 24.35 30.30 -6.28
C VAL A 21 23.08 29.47 -6.45
N PRO A 22 22.27 29.24 -5.41
CA PRO A 22 20.96 28.67 -5.63
C PRO A 22 20.22 29.73 -6.43
N LEU A 23 20.15 29.53 -7.74
CA LEU A 23 19.18 30.26 -8.54
C LEU A 23 17.83 29.97 -7.88
N PRO A 24 17.05 31.00 -7.51
CA PRO A 24 15.69 30.79 -7.09
C PRO A 24 14.89 30.44 -8.35
N PHE A 25 15.11 29.22 -8.87
CA PHE A 25 14.32 28.65 -9.94
C PHE A 25 12.99 28.21 -9.31
N ASN A 26 12.20 29.18 -8.89
CA ASN A 26 10.75 29.04 -8.87
C ASN A 26 10.26 29.14 -10.31
N MET A 27 10.63 28.16 -11.14
CA MET A 27 9.99 27.98 -12.43
C MET A 27 8.68 27.26 -12.16
N ALA A 28 7.58 28.00 -12.22
CA ALA A 28 6.27 27.40 -12.36
C ALA A 28 6.34 26.35 -13.48
N THR A 29 5.97 25.10 -13.18
CA THR A 29 6.03 24.01 -14.15
C THR A 29 5.19 24.36 -15.38
N PRO A 30 5.72 24.16 -16.61
CA PRO A 30 4.97 24.48 -17.82
C PRO A 30 3.61 23.75 -17.84
N PRO A 31 2.52 24.39 -18.30
CA PRO A 31 1.17 23.80 -18.28
C PRO A 31 1.09 22.42 -18.93
N LEU A 32 1.86 22.19 -20.00
CA LEU A 32 1.96 20.90 -20.68
C LEU A 32 2.58 19.79 -19.80
N VAL A 33 3.62 20.13 -19.02
CA VAL A 33 4.26 19.17 -18.09
C VAL A 33 3.29 18.80 -16.97
N LYS A 34 2.53 19.77 -16.44
CA LYS A 34 1.47 19.51 -15.46
C LYS A 34 0.37 18.60 -16.03
N SER A 35 -0.08 18.87 -17.25
CA SER A 35 -1.13 18.07 -17.91
C SER A 35 -0.69 16.63 -18.21
N LEU A 36 0.55 16.45 -18.69
CA LEU A 36 1.12 15.12 -18.94
C LEU A 36 1.30 14.34 -17.64
N ARG A 37 1.78 15.00 -16.57
CA ARG A 37 1.89 14.38 -15.24
C ARG A 37 0.54 13.93 -14.70
N SER A 38 -0.49 14.78 -14.75
CA SER A 38 -1.84 14.38 -14.31
C SER A 38 -2.42 13.23 -15.14
N SER A 39 -2.08 13.15 -16.43
CA SER A 39 -2.49 12.01 -17.28
C SER A 39 -1.78 10.71 -16.91
N LEU A 40 -0.49 10.78 -16.55
CA LEU A 40 0.29 9.64 -16.05
C LEU A 40 -0.21 9.18 -14.67
N GLU A 41 -0.49 10.11 -13.76
CA GLU A 41 -1.06 9.83 -12.43
C GLU A 41 -2.44 9.14 -12.54
N MET A 42 -3.25 9.53 -13.53
CA MET A 42 -4.53 8.88 -13.80
C MET A 42 -4.37 7.45 -14.37
N GLY A 43 -3.36 7.23 -15.20
CA GLY A 43 -3.02 5.89 -15.70
C GLY A 43 -2.63 4.92 -14.58
N ASP A 44 -1.79 5.36 -13.64
CA ASP A 44 -1.41 4.58 -12.45
C ASP A 44 -2.62 4.28 -11.55
N ALA A 45 -3.50 5.28 -11.34
CA ALA A 45 -4.72 5.11 -10.56
C ALA A 45 -5.67 4.07 -11.19
N ILE A 46 -5.82 4.05 -12.52
CA ILE A 46 -6.64 3.08 -13.23
C ILE A 46 -6.06 1.67 -13.07
N ALA A 47 -4.75 1.49 -13.21
CA ALA A 47 -4.09 0.20 -13.04
C ALA A 47 -4.29 -0.36 -11.62
N LYS A 48 -4.14 0.50 -10.60
CA LYS A 48 -4.40 0.15 -9.19
C LYS A 48 -5.84 -0.28 -8.95
N LEU A 49 -6.81 0.44 -9.52
CA LEU A 49 -8.23 0.09 -9.43
C LEU A 49 -8.53 -1.27 -10.10
N GLN A 50 -7.92 -1.53 -11.26
CA GLN A 50 -8.05 -2.82 -11.95
C GLN A 50 -7.48 -3.98 -11.13
N ALA A 51 -6.30 -3.80 -10.53
CA ALA A 51 -5.70 -4.81 -9.66
C ALA A 51 -6.58 -5.10 -8.42
N LEU A 52 -7.09 -4.06 -7.76
CA LEU A 52 -8.02 -4.22 -6.64
C LEU A 52 -9.30 -4.94 -7.06
N SER A 53 -9.89 -4.56 -8.20
CA SER A 53 -11.09 -5.21 -8.71
C SER A 53 -10.86 -6.70 -9.02
N ALA A 54 -9.71 -7.05 -9.62
CA ALA A 54 -9.35 -8.43 -9.90
C ALA A 54 -9.17 -9.25 -8.61
N PHE A 55 -8.51 -8.67 -7.61
CA PHE A 55 -8.34 -9.30 -6.30
C PHE A 55 -9.68 -9.55 -5.59
N LEU A 56 -10.59 -8.56 -5.58
CA LEU A 56 -11.94 -8.72 -5.02
C LEU A 56 -12.77 -9.77 -5.77
N GLN A 57 -12.57 -9.93 -7.08
CA GLN A 57 -13.21 -11.01 -7.85
C GLN A 57 -12.67 -12.38 -7.47
N LYS A 58 -11.34 -12.51 -7.30
CA LYS A 58 -10.69 -13.73 -6.83
C LYS A 58 -11.20 -14.13 -5.43
N LEU A 59 -11.36 -13.16 -4.53
CA LEU A 59 -11.98 -13.34 -3.21
C LEU A 59 -13.45 -13.79 -3.23
N ARG A 60 -14.13 -13.77 -4.37
CA ARG A 60 -15.51 -14.28 -4.53
C ARG A 60 -15.57 -15.67 -5.12
N ASN A 61 -14.44 -16.22 -5.56
CA ASN A 61 -14.37 -17.54 -6.19
C ASN A 61 -13.90 -18.59 -5.20
N ASP A 62 -14.81 -19.40 -4.67
CA ASP A 62 -14.56 -20.32 -3.53
C ASP A 62 -13.52 -21.40 -3.81
N ASP A 63 -13.25 -21.69 -5.08
CA ASP A 63 -12.26 -22.68 -5.50
C ASP A 63 -10.81 -22.17 -5.34
N GLU A 64 -10.60 -20.86 -5.15
CA GLU A 64 -9.27 -20.26 -5.11
C GLU A 64 -8.84 -19.94 -3.68
N VAL A 65 -7.73 -20.56 -3.28
CA VAL A 65 -7.12 -20.36 -1.96
C VAL A 65 -6.21 -19.16 -2.03
N ILE A 66 -6.56 -18.11 -1.29
CA ILE A 66 -5.72 -16.91 -1.17
C ILE A 66 -4.75 -17.12 -0.01
N ASP A 67 -3.47 -16.83 -0.23
CA ASP A 67 -2.49 -16.71 0.85
C ASP A 67 -2.64 -15.33 1.49
N ILE A 68 -2.53 -15.24 2.82
CA ILE A 68 -2.55 -13.96 3.53
C ILE A 68 -1.49 -12.99 2.98
N LYS A 69 -0.36 -13.51 2.48
CA LYS A 69 0.69 -12.69 1.86
C LYS A 69 0.19 -11.95 0.63
N GLU A 70 -0.63 -12.58 -0.21
CA GLU A 70 -1.20 -11.95 -1.40
C GLU A 70 -2.10 -10.78 -1.00
N THR A 71 -2.95 -10.97 0.03
CA THR A 71 -3.76 -9.88 0.59
C THR A 71 -2.89 -8.73 1.08
N LEU A 72 -1.83 -9.03 1.82
CA LEU A 72 -0.93 -8.01 2.37
C LEU A 72 -0.14 -7.27 1.28
N GLU A 73 0.30 -7.96 0.23
CA GLU A 73 0.98 -7.35 -0.93
C GLU A 73 0.07 -6.35 -1.66
N VAL A 74 -1.20 -6.71 -1.88
CA VAL A 74 -2.20 -5.80 -2.46
C VAL A 74 -2.39 -4.57 -1.57
N ILE A 75 -2.50 -4.77 -0.25
CA ILE A 75 -2.64 -3.67 0.71
C ILE A 75 -1.41 -2.75 0.67
N GLU A 76 -0.20 -3.31 0.70
CA GLU A 76 1.06 -2.55 0.74
C GLU A 76 1.37 -1.83 -0.58
N GLY A 77 0.80 -2.29 -1.69
CA GLY A 77 0.86 -1.59 -2.98
C GLY A 77 -0.07 -0.37 -3.06
N LEU A 78 -1.16 -0.36 -2.29
CA LEU A 78 -2.24 0.63 -2.40
C LEU A 78 -2.30 1.61 -1.23
N TYR A 79 -1.82 1.21 -0.06
CA TYR A 79 -1.99 1.94 1.19
C TYR A 79 -0.66 2.07 1.95
N ASP A 80 -0.55 3.15 2.70
CA ASP A 80 0.48 3.33 3.72
C ASP A 80 -0.08 2.92 5.08
N TYR A 81 0.70 2.12 5.82
CA TYR A 81 0.32 1.61 7.14
C TYR A 81 0.80 2.53 8.25
N SER A 82 -0.09 2.81 9.19
CA SER A 82 0.19 3.51 10.43
C SER A 82 -0.35 2.68 11.59
N PRO A 83 0.51 2.22 12.52
CA PRO A 83 0.08 1.40 13.66
C PRO A 83 -0.99 2.11 14.48
N LYS A 84 -2.13 1.45 14.67
CA LYS A 84 -3.26 1.95 15.47
C LYS A 84 -3.92 0.81 16.23
N PRO A 85 -4.48 1.09 17.41
CA PRO A 85 -5.24 0.09 18.14
C PRO A 85 -6.57 -0.22 17.44
N PHE A 86 -7.05 -1.44 17.62
CA PHE A 86 -8.37 -1.89 17.18
C PHE A 86 -8.92 -2.96 18.13
N SER A 87 -10.24 -3.11 18.17
CA SER A 87 -10.91 -4.15 18.94
C SER A 87 -11.94 -4.90 18.09
N ILE A 88 -12.30 -6.10 18.55
CA ILE A 88 -13.37 -6.92 17.98
C ILE A 88 -14.28 -7.33 19.15
N GLY A 89 -15.34 -6.56 19.35
CA GLY A 89 -16.17 -6.62 20.56
C GLY A 89 -15.40 -6.26 21.83
N ASP A 90 -15.97 -6.61 22.97
CA ASP A 90 -15.44 -6.24 24.29
C ASP A 90 -14.23 -7.08 24.74
N GLU A 91 -14.09 -8.30 24.21
CA GLU A 91 -13.13 -9.29 24.71
C GLU A 91 -11.76 -9.23 24.00
N ILE A 92 -11.72 -8.76 22.75
CA ILE A 92 -10.49 -8.72 21.96
C ILE A 92 -10.08 -7.28 21.71
N SER A 93 -9.00 -6.85 22.35
CA SER A 93 -8.34 -5.56 22.11
C SER A 93 -6.92 -5.79 21.64
N ASN A 94 -6.49 -5.00 20.66
CA ASN A 94 -5.14 -5.01 20.10
C ASN A 94 -4.56 -3.61 20.23
N GLU A 95 -3.38 -3.50 20.85
CA GLU A 95 -2.64 -2.24 20.92
C GLU A 95 -2.03 -1.88 19.56
N ALA A 96 -1.62 -0.62 19.40
CA ALA A 96 -0.91 -0.19 18.20
C ALA A 96 0.35 -1.05 17.98
N GLY A 97 0.49 -1.63 16.79
CA GLY A 97 1.60 -2.51 16.42
C GLY A 97 1.42 -3.97 16.85
N GLN A 98 0.33 -4.32 17.54
CA GLN A 98 -0.05 -5.71 17.76
C GLN A 98 -0.90 -6.23 16.61
N ASN A 99 -0.67 -7.50 16.24
CA ASN A 99 -1.43 -8.19 15.20
C ASN A 99 -1.58 -7.36 13.91
N GLU A 100 -0.47 -6.78 13.44
CA GLU A 100 -0.46 -5.81 12.33
C GLU A 100 -1.12 -6.34 11.06
N GLY A 101 -0.98 -7.64 10.78
CA GLY A 101 -1.67 -8.28 9.66
C GLY A 101 -3.20 -8.18 9.78
N SER A 102 -3.76 -8.41 10.97
CA SER A 102 -5.18 -8.21 11.24
C SER A 102 -5.56 -6.73 11.14
N ALA A 103 -4.76 -5.82 11.71
CA ALA A 103 -5.01 -4.39 11.64
C ALA A 103 -5.08 -3.89 10.19
N LYS A 104 -4.14 -4.33 9.33
CA LYS A 104 -4.10 -4.03 7.89
C LYS A 104 -5.34 -4.59 7.17
N ILE A 105 -5.66 -5.87 7.34
CA ILE A 105 -6.79 -6.52 6.65
C ILE A 105 -8.13 -5.89 7.05
N LEU A 106 -8.38 -5.72 8.34
CA LEU A 106 -9.65 -5.15 8.82
C LEU A 106 -9.81 -3.68 8.40
N SER A 107 -8.72 -2.91 8.41
CA SER A 107 -8.71 -1.55 7.87
C SER A 107 -8.99 -1.54 6.37
N PHE A 108 -8.38 -2.46 5.62
CA PHE A 108 -8.58 -2.60 4.18
C PHE A 108 -10.03 -2.92 3.84
N VAL A 109 -10.63 -3.90 4.50
CA VAL A 109 -12.03 -4.28 4.33
C VAL A 109 -12.96 -3.11 4.59
N LYS A 110 -12.71 -2.33 5.64
CA LYS A 110 -13.48 -1.12 5.95
C LYS A 110 -13.35 -0.05 4.86
N LEU A 111 -12.14 0.17 4.33
CA LEU A 111 -11.88 1.15 3.27
C LEU A 111 -12.41 0.71 1.90
N ALA A 112 -12.34 -0.58 1.60
CA ALA A 112 -12.84 -1.17 0.36
C ALA A 112 -14.37 -1.32 0.34
N GLY A 113 -15.06 -1.04 1.46
CA GLY A 113 -16.52 -1.18 1.57
C GLY A 113 -16.98 -2.64 1.47
N VAL A 114 -16.17 -3.57 1.96
CA VAL A 114 -16.54 -4.99 2.00
C VAL A 114 -17.41 -5.22 3.23
N GLU A 115 -18.69 -5.49 2.98
CA GLU A 115 -19.72 -5.75 4.03
C GLU A 115 -19.98 -7.26 4.22
N ASP A 116 -19.34 -8.10 3.41
CA ASP A 116 -19.50 -9.55 3.47
C ASP A 116 -18.46 -10.15 4.42
N LEU A 117 -18.94 -10.86 5.45
CA LEU A 117 -18.12 -11.51 6.46
C LEU A 117 -17.27 -12.63 5.87
N ASP A 118 -17.82 -13.43 4.94
CA ASP A 118 -17.08 -14.54 4.33
C ASP A 118 -15.92 -14.00 3.49
N ILE A 119 -16.18 -12.99 2.66
CA ILE A 119 -15.12 -12.31 1.88
C ILE A 119 -14.04 -11.75 2.81
N THR A 120 -14.44 -11.16 3.94
CA THR A 120 -13.50 -10.64 4.94
C THR A 120 -12.66 -11.73 5.58
N LEU A 121 -13.26 -12.86 5.96
CA LEU A 121 -12.54 -14.01 6.52
C LEU A 121 -11.57 -14.60 5.51
N ARG A 122 -11.96 -14.65 4.23
CA ARG A 122 -11.10 -15.10 3.14
C ARG A 122 -9.89 -14.21 2.89
N CYS A 123 -9.96 -12.91 3.20
CA CYS A 123 -8.78 -12.04 3.18
C CYS A 123 -7.67 -12.53 4.13
N PHE A 124 -8.00 -13.26 5.20
CA PHE A 124 -7.02 -13.87 6.11
C PHE A 124 -6.39 -15.17 5.56
N GLY A 125 -6.88 -15.68 4.44
CA GLY A 125 -6.24 -16.75 3.68
C GLY A 125 -5.94 -18.01 4.49
N SER A 126 -4.67 -18.42 4.50
CA SER A 126 -4.19 -19.59 5.25
C SER A 126 -4.51 -19.53 6.75
N ALA A 127 -4.44 -18.36 7.39
CA ALA A 127 -4.76 -18.21 8.81
C ALA A 127 -6.23 -18.51 9.10
N TYR A 128 -7.14 -18.17 8.17
CA TYR A 128 -8.55 -18.55 8.31
C TYR A 128 -8.75 -20.06 8.15
N LYS A 129 -8.02 -20.69 7.23
CA LYS A 129 -8.04 -22.15 7.09
C LYS A 129 -7.54 -22.89 8.32
N ASP A 130 -6.48 -22.39 8.95
CA ASP A 130 -5.95 -22.97 10.18
C ASP A 130 -6.99 -22.93 11.31
N VAL A 131 -7.77 -21.84 11.41
CA VAL A 131 -8.89 -21.73 12.34
C VAL A 131 -10.01 -22.73 12.03
N LEU A 132 -10.35 -22.93 10.75
CA LEU A 132 -11.35 -23.93 10.34
C LEU A 132 -10.89 -25.36 10.58
N ALA A 133 -9.59 -25.63 10.44
CA ALA A 133 -8.99 -26.95 10.66
C ALA A 133 -8.89 -27.31 12.15
N ASP A 134 -8.80 -26.30 13.03
CA ASP A 134 -8.74 -26.46 14.48
C ASP A 134 -9.82 -25.63 15.20
N PRO A 135 -11.09 -26.10 15.22
CA PRO A 135 -12.21 -25.35 15.81
C PRO A 135 -12.04 -25.04 17.30
N GLU A 136 -11.38 -25.93 18.05
CA GLU A 136 -11.17 -25.81 19.50
C GLU A 136 -9.84 -25.13 19.86
N GLY A 137 -9.06 -24.72 18.86
CA GLY A 137 -7.76 -24.07 19.06
C GLY A 137 -7.84 -22.65 19.62
N GLU A 138 -6.72 -22.18 20.17
CA GLU A 138 -6.56 -20.82 20.72
C GLU A 138 -5.75 -19.88 19.80
N SER A 139 -5.36 -20.34 18.60
CA SER A 139 -4.65 -19.52 17.62
C SER A 139 -5.59 -18.49 16.97
N HIS A 140 -5.01 -17.39 16.46
CA HIS A 140 -5.74 -16.39 15.65
C HIS A 140 -7.02 -15.83 16.29
N GLN A 141 -6.92 -15.38 17.54
CA GLN A 141 -8.04 -14.84 18.34
C GLN A 141 -8.87 -13.78 17.60
N ASN A 142 -8.23 -12.91 16.79
CA ASN A 142 -8.95 -11.92 15.97
C ASN A 142 -9.90 -12.57 14.95
N ILE A 143 -9.46 -13.62 14.24
CA ILE A 143 -10.28 -14.31 13.24
C ILE A 143 -11.45 -15.02 13.92
N ARG A 144 -11.19 -15.70 15.05
CA ARG A 144 -12.24 -16.41 15.81
C ARG A 144 -13.29 -15.46 16.36
N ALA A 145 -12.86 -14.36 16.96
CA ALA A 145 -13.78 -13.32 17.43
C ALA A 145 -14.59 -12.73 16.28
N LEU A 146 -13.96 -12.51 15.13
CA LEU A 146 -14.65 -12.01 13.95
C LEU A 146 -15.71 -12.98 13.42
N MET A 147 -15.44 -14.28 13.39
CA MET A 147 -16.42 -15.32 13.02
C MET A 147 -17.63 -15.33 13.96
N LYS A 148 -17.40 -15.08 15.25
CA LYS A 148 -18.44 -15.12 16.29
C LYS A 148 -19.28 -13.85 16.33
N LEU A 149 -18.64 -12.69 16.21
CA LEU A 149 -19.24 -11.37 16.47
C LEU A 149 -19.61 -10.61 15.20
N GLY A 150 -19.03 -10.98 14.06
CA GLY A 150 -19.27 -10.32 12.77
C GLY A 150 -18.53 -9.00 12.61
N LEU A 151 -18.74 -8.36 11.44
CA LEU A 151 -18.04 -7.13 11.05
C LEU A 151 -18.42 -5.91 11.89
N ASP A 152 -19.66 -5.87 12.40
CA ASP A 152 -20.17 -4.72 13.17
C ASP A 152 -19.47 -4.58 14.53
N ALA A 153 -18.83 -5.64 15.02
CA ALA A 153 -18.08 -5.63 16.26
C ALA A 153 -16.66 -5.03 16.12
N ILE A 154 -16.21 -4.71 14.89
CA ILE A 154 -14.89 -4.14 14.67
C ILE A 154 -14.90 -2.65 15.01
N GLU A 155 -14.06 -2.24 15.95
CA GLU A 155 -13.91 -0.83 16.32
C GLU A 155 -12.48 -0.34 16.13
N PHE A 156 -12.38 0.89 15.62
CA PHE A 156 -11.12 1.60 15.42
C PHE A 156 -11.15 2.93 16.19
N PRO A 157 -10.79 2.94 17.49
CA PRO A 157 -10.96 4.12 18.34
C PRO A 157 -10.12 5.33 17.87
N GLN A 158 -9.04 5.09 17.11
CA GLN A 158 -8.18 6.13 16.54
C GLN A 158 -8.28 6.20 14.99
N GLY A 159 -9.35 5.64 14.44
CA GLY A 159 -9.54 5.44 13.00
C GLY A 159 -8.72 4.27 12.44
N VAL A 160 -8.96 3.94 11.17
CA VAL A 160 -8.31 2.80 10.49
C VAL A 160 -6.80 2.99 10.36
N ALA A 161 -6.07 1.87 10.30
CA ALA A 161 -4.61 1.79 10.27
C ALA A 161 -4.00 2.01 8.87
N LEU A 162 -4.82 2.27 7.86
CA LEU A 162 -4.40 2.45 6.47
C LEU A 162 -4.82 3.82 5.93
N SER A 163 -3.96 4.42 5.12
CA SER A 163 -4.28 5.61 4.31
C SER A 163 -3.92 5.35 2.84
N PRO A 164 -4.76 5.76 1.87
CA PRO A 164 -4.43 5.59 0.45
C PRO A 164 -3.09 6.23 0.11
N ARG A 165 -2.20 5.48 -0.54
CA ARG A 165 -0.92 6.03 -0.99
C ARG A 165 -1.20 7.06 -2.09
N GLN A 166 -0.59 8.23 -2.00
CA GLN A 166 -0.68 9.20 -3.09
C GLN A 166 0.07 8.67 -4.31
N ALA A 167 -0.38 9.02 -5.52
CA ALA A 167 0.38 8.72 -6.73
C ALA A 167 1.76 9.36 -6.59
N GLN A 168 2.76 8.54 -6.28
CA GLN A 168 4.11 9.01 -6.00
C GLN A 168 4.74 9.33 -7.34
N GLY A 169 4.83 10.62 -7.67
CA GLY A 169 5.71 11.07 -8.75
C GLY A 169 7.13 10.84 -8.30
N ASP A 170 7.67 9.66 -8.57
CA ASP A 170 9.06 9.29 -8.34
C ASP A 170 9.98 10.27 -9.08
N MET A 171 10.46 11.28 -8.35
CA MET A 171 11.69 11.98 -8.66
C MET A 171 12.75 11.39 -7.74
N PRO A 172 13.68 10.54 -8.23
CA PRO A 172 14.82 10.13 -7.44
C PRO A 172 15.66 11.37 -7.10
N SER A 173 16.07 11.45 -5.83
CA SER A 173 16.97 12.46 -5.27
C SER A 173 18.33 12.50 -5.96
#